data_AF-A0A930MQK4-F1
#
_entry.id   AF-A0A930MQK4-F1
#
_cell.length_a   1.000
_cell.length_b   1.000
_cell.length_c   1.000
_cell.angle_alpha   90.00
_cell.angle_beta   90.00
_cell.angle_gamma   90.00
#
_symmetry.space_group_name_H-M   'P 1'
#
loop_
_entity.id
_entity.type
_entity.pdbx_description
1 polymer ?
#
loop_
_entity_poly.entity_id
_entity_poly.type
_entity_poly.pdbx_seq_one_letter_code
_entity_poly.pdbx_strand_id
1 'polypeptide(L)'
;YRKQKEEELRQWLNAHSGEEASAKEKELRALQRAPLRAIMNEHNISLVRIAVKDNGLLVFLLRRGYIDETYADYINYFKGVSYPESDRNFIRAVKEQRATEFFYKIHKPFAVIQELSVEDFGQKEIYNCDLVDALLSQCGEDEKKEALYTRLKDSDKISWEFLCSYLEREESSGRLVAALAKRWTNMWCRMEDHMWISYDQQVVLLMRILENVPKERIAELNVNSTLTDVFERKANILQRLKGVRPSEICEALDVLSVQFHHLDIDGVSKVILDDIFTNDRYVLNVDMVQNVIVHVAPFLAKDFPAKSYTVVRKAGYAPLVDRVHDNLIFYVKEIMLQQECLVDDEADILALLDQLIGEVELCQSLIEKEDFCAFSLRDYCYVHLQNYEENVRRIWDTILSTKKLAATWENIYAYWVQFHITQELRKFIQARGDSLRESGTECLDEDFIRALVNGGFDMSILRILLPLVREEHIDANTVTKDFLEQIIFASESSPALRGELLQQYGIGHMTERIAKNLYSLQLPMTKEIFFAAWNYLSHSERLDLMAACADLLGSEDFERCFDDMDEPHHDFVDRTKHKVRISKTDVNEKIAQRLKDIDYITSFADEPNPATKDDSIEETVLVCWVKAIS
;
A
#
# COMPACT_ATOMS: atom_id res chain seq x y z
N TYR A 1 -85.74 28.53 37.76
CA TYR A 1 -86.24 27.16 37.64
C TYR A 1 -85.59 26.20 38.63
N ARG A 2 -84.31 25.79 38.48
CA ARG A 2 -83.64 24.84 39.39
C ARG A 2 -83.80 25.24 40.88
N LYS A 3 -83.45 26.48 41.23
CA LYS A 3 -83.62 27.02 42.60
C LYS A 3 -85.05 26.89 43.14
N GLN A 4 -86.07 27.14 42.31
CA GLN A 4 -87.48 27.06 42.72
C GLN A 4 -87.90 25.61 43.00
N LYS A 5 -87.53 24.68 42.11
CA LYS A 5 -87.76 23.24 42.30
C LYS A 5 -86.99 22.69 43.51
N GLU A 6 -85.77 23.16 43.76
CA GLU A 6 -85.01 22.82 44.97
C GLU A 6 -85.71 23.34 46.23
N GLU A 7 -86.24 24.56 46.21
CA GLU A 7 -87.00 25.14 47.32
C GLU A 7 -88.27 24.32 47.61
N GLU A 8 -89.03 23.97 46.58
CA GLU A 8 -90.24 23.13 46.68
C GLU A 8 -89.91 21.75 47.27
N LEU A 9 -88.85 21.10 46.78
CA LEU A 9 -88.39 19.80 47.29
C LEU A 9 -87.89 19.90 48.73
N ARG A 10 -87.17 20.98 49.10
CA ARG A 10 -86.69 21.21 50.47
C ARG A 10 -87.83 21.50 51.44
N GLN A 11 -88.81 22.31 51.04
CA GLN A 11 -90.00 22.57 51.85
C GLN A 11 -90.82 21.29 52.07
N TRP A 12 -90.95 20.46 51.03
CA TRP A 12 -91.63 19.16 51.14
C TRP A 12 -90.88 18.20 52.07
N LEU A 13 -89.55 18.10 51.93
CA LEU A 13 -88.67 17.28 52.78
C LEU A 13 -88.65 17.74 54.24
N ASN A 14 -88.81 19.04 54.50
CA ASN A 14 -88.89 19.57 55.87
C ASN A 14 -90.21 19.20 56.59
N ALA A 15 -91.25 18.80 55.84
CA ALA A 15 -92.57 18.49 56.37
C ALA A 15 -92.90 16.99 56.42
N HIS A 16 -92.07 16.11 55.82
CA HIS A 16 -92.36 14.68 55.66
C HIS A 16 -91.12 13.80 55.93
N SER A 17 -91.30 12.64 56.59
CA SER A 17 -90.22 11.68 56.91
C SER A 17 -90.61 10.23 56.56
N GLY A 18 -89.66 9.41 56.08
CA GLY A 18 -89.88 7.99 55.73
C GLY A 18 -89.22 7.57 54.41
N GLU A 19 -89.60 6.43 53.83
CA GLU A 19 -89.06 5.93 52.55
C GLU A 19 -89.31 6.90 51.37
N GLU A 20 -90.46 7.57 51.36
CA GLU A 20 -90.79 8.59 50.36
C GLU A 20 -89.88 9.83 50.46
N ALA A 21 -89.41 10.17 51.67
CA ALA A 21 -88.44 11.24 51.88
C ALA A 21 -87.07 10.88 51.30
N SER A 22 -86.64 9.62 51.42
CA SER A 22 -85.39 9.13 50.79
C SER A 22 -85.44 9.21 49.26
N ALA A 23 -86.59 8.92 48.65
CA ALA A 23 -86.78 9.08 47.21
C ALA A 23 -86.72 10.55 46.77
N LYS A 24 -87.34 11.47 47.52
CA LYS A 24 -87.29 12.91 47.27
C LYS A 24 -85.92 13.54 47.57
N GLU A 25 -85.16 13.00 48.52
CA GLU A 25 -83.75 13.37 48.71
C GLU A 25 -82.88 12.96 47.53
N LYS A 26 -83.09 11.75 46.98
CA LYS A 26 -82.40 11.32 45.75
C LYS A 26 -82.78 12.20 44.56
N GLU A 27 -84.05 12.58 44.42
CA GLU A 27 -84.53 13.50 43.39
C GLU A 27 -83.88 14.89 43.54
N LEU A 28 -83.78 15.42 44.77
CA LEU A 28 -83.09 16.69 45.05
C LEU A 28 -81.60 16.63 44.70
N ARG A 29 -80.89 15.57 45.11
CA ARG A 29 -79.46 15.37 44.78
C ARG A 29 -79.25 15.21 43.28
N ALA A 30 -80.14 14.50 42.60
CA ALA A 30 -80.11 14.35 41.15
C ALA A 30 -80.33 15.69 40.44
N LEU A 31 -81.29 16.51 40.90
CA LEU A 31 -81.57 17.83 40.34
C LEU A 31 -80.41 18.82 40.54
N GLN A 32 -79.75 18.78 41.71
CA GLN A 32 -78.59 19.61 42.01
C GLN A 32 -77.39 19.33 41.11
N ARG A 33 -77.23 18.07 40.68
CA ARG A 33 -76.14 17.60 39.82
C ARG A 33 -76.53 17.47 38.35
N ALA A 34 -77.81 17.67 38.01
CA ALA A 34 -78.29 17.49 36.65
C ALA A 34 -77.76 18.60 35.74
N PRO A 35 -77.14 18.25 34.59
CA PRO A 35 -76.65 19.25 33.66
C PRO A 35 -77.79 20.06 33.05
N LEU A 36 -77.51 21.26 32.53
CA LEU A 36 -78.56 22.16 32.00
C LEU A 36 -79.45 21.44 30.97
N ARG A 37 -78.84 20.64 30.08
CA ARG A 37 -79.55 19.82 29.09
C ARG A 37 -80.56 18.83 29.69
N ALA A 38 -80.27 18.30 30.88
CA ALA A 38 -81.13 17.32 31.56
C ALA A 38 -82.28 18.00 32.32
N ILE A 39 -82.12 19.27 32.67
CA ILE A 39 -83.16 20.06 33.35
C ILE A 39 -84.12 20.67 32.35
N MET A 40 -83.66 20.97 31.15
CA MET A 40 -84.48 21.54 30.08
C MET A 40 -85.52 20.53 29.57
N ASN A 41 -86.79 20.89 29.69
CA ASN A 41 -87.93 20.08 29.25
C ASN A 41 -89.06 20.97 28.72
N GLU A 42 -90.14 20.37 28.24
CA GLU A 42 -91.26 21.09 27.63
C GLU A 42 -91.91 22.13 28.56
N HIS A 43 -91.84 21.93 29.87
CA HIS A 43 -92.45 22.82 30.86
C HIS A 43 -91.63 24.08 31.15
N ASN A 44 -90.32 24.07 30.88
CA ASN A 44 -89.43 25.20 31.19
C ASN A 44 -88.67 25.76 29.98
N ILE A 45 -88.84 25.18 28.79
CA ILE A 45 -88.16 25.62 27.57
C ILE A 45 -88.53 27.06 27.17
N SER A 46 -89.73 27.53 27.52
CA SER A 46 -90.16 28.91 27.31
C SER A 46 -89.28 29.92 28.05
N LEU A 47 -88.85 29.59 29.28
CA LEU A 47 -87.94 30.43 30.06
C LEU A 47 -86.56 30.54 29.38
N VAL A 48 -86.07 29.42 28.82
CA VAL A 48 -84.80 29.40 28.08
C VAL A 48 -84.92 30.22 26.80
N ARG A 49 -86.02 30.07 26.06
CA ARG A 49 -86.32 30.83 24.84
C ARG A 49 -86.32 32.34 25.10
N ILE A 50 -86.98 32.79 26.16
CA ILE A 50 -86.99 34.20 26.58
C ILE A 50 -85.55 34.67 26.89
N ALA A 51 -84.79 33.88 27.67
CA ALA A 51 -83.43 34.24 28.08
C ALA A 51 -82.47 34.39 26.90
N VAL A 52 -82.62 33.57 25.85
CA VAL A 52 -81.80 33.64 24.63
C VAL A 52 -82.45 34.48 23.51
N LYS A 53 -83.44 35.31 23.84
CA LYS A 53 -84.15 36.22 22.91
C LYS A 53 -84.70 35.50 21.67
N ASP A 54 -85.31 34.32 21.88
CA ASP A 54 -85.89 33.46 20.85
C ASP A 54 -84.94 33.01 19.73
N ASN A 55 -83.62 33.03 19.97
CA ASN A 55 -82.65 32.51 19.02
C ASN A 55 -82.75 30.97 18.92
N GLY A 56 -83.34 30.49 17.81
CA GLY A 56 -83.58 29.06 17.58
C GLY A 56 -82.32 28.19 17.60
N LEU A 57 -81.17 28.71 17.16
CA LEU A 57 -79.90 27.99 17.17
C LEU A 57 -79.37 27.82 18.58
N LEU A 58 -79.36 28.88 19.40
CA LEU A 58 -78.89 28.80 20.79
C LEU A 58 -79.75 27.83 21.62
N VAL A 59 -81.07 27.85 21.42
CA VAL A 59 -81.97 26.88 22.05
C VAL A 59 -81.61 25.45 21.65
N PHE A 60 -81.31 25.21 20.37
CA PHE A 60 -80.90 23.90 19.87
C PHE A 60 -79.57 23.44 20.50
N LEU A 61 -78.56 24.31 20.52
CA LEU A 61 -77.24 24.01 21.07
C LEU A 61 -77.30 23.66 22.56
N LEU A 62 -78.04 24.44 23.36
CA LEU A 62 -78.25 24.18 24.79
C LEU A 62 -79.07 22.91 25.04
N ARG A 63 -80.12 22.64 24.24
CA ARG A 63 -80.96 21.43 24.37
C ARG A 63 -80.19 20.15 24.10
N ARG A 64 -79.30 20.16 23.10
CA ARG A 64 -78.47 19.00 22.75
C ARG A 64 -77.22 18.88 23.62
N GLY A 65 -76.89 19.91 24.40
CA GLY A 65 -75.69 19.96 25.24
C GLY A 65 -74.41 20.21 24.45
N TYR A 66 -74.49 20.88 23.29
CA TYR A 66 -73.32 21.36 22.54
C TYR A 66 -72.72 22.62 23.18
N ILE A 67 -73.54 23.37 23.91
CA ILE A 67 -73.15 24.42 24.84
C ILE A 67 -73.81 24.05 26.17
N ASP A 68 -73.07 24.09 27.26
CA ASP A 68 -73.56 23.74 28.59
C ASP A 68 -73.30 24.85 29.62
N GLU A 69 -73.61 24.57 30.88
CA GLU A 69 -73.41 25.50 31.99
C GLU A 69 -71.94 25.91 32.23
N THR A 70 -70.98 25.14 31.72
CA THR A 70 -69.54 25.43 31.81
C THR A 70 -69.05 26.32 30.67
N TYR A 71 -69.91 26.68 29.70
CA TYR A 71 -69.59 27.62 28.62
C TYR A 71 -68.96 28.93 29.13
N ALA A 72 -69.43 29.41 30.29
CA ALA A 72 -68.85 30.56 30.97
C ALA A 72 -67.36 30.36 31.30
N ASP A 73 -66.97 29.16 31.74
CA ASP A 73 -65.58 28.82 32.07
C ASP A 73 -64.70 28.79 30.82
N TYR A 74 -65.25 28.40 29.67
CA TYR A 74 -64.57 28.52 28.38
C TYR A 74 -64.41 29.97 27.91
N ILE A 75 -65.33 30.90 28.22
CA ILE A 75 -65.19 32.29 27.76
C ILE A 75 -64.49 33.20 28.79
N ASN A 76 -64.36 32.73 30.03
CA ASN A 76 -63.79 33.47 31.15
C ASN A 76 -62.31 33.08 31.35
N TYR A 77 -61.55 33.10 30.25
CA TYR A 77 -60.17 32.58 30.13
C TYR A 77 -59.16 33.15 31.13
N PHE A 78 -59.42 34.28 31.81
CA PHE A 78 -58.44 34.92 32.70
C PHE A 78 -59.12 35.63 33.87
N LYS A 79 -59.39 34.91 34.96
CA LYS A 79 -59.66 35.53 36.27
C LYS A 79 -58.73 34.95 37.33
N GLY A 80 -57.66 35.69 37.63
CA GLY A 80 -56.84 35.43 38.83
C GLY A 80 -55.42 35.95 38.76
N VAL A 81 -54.79 35.95 37.59
CA VAL A 81 -53.43 36.46 37.38
C VAL A 81 -53.43 37.39 36.17
N SER A 82 -52.83 38.59 36.30
CA SER A 82 -52.64 39.48 35.15
C SER A 82 -51.63 38.82 34.20
N TYR A 83 -52.16 38.12 33.19
CA TYR A 83 -51.39 37.60 32.07
C TYR A 83 -51.16 38.73 31.07
N PRO A 84 -49.91 38.94 30.63
CA PRO A 84 -49.62 39.75 29.46
C PRO A 84 -50.45 39.29 28.26
N GLU A 85 -50.84 40.23 27.39
CA GLU A 85 -51.68 39.93 26.23
C GLU A 85 -51.09 38.84 25.32
N SER A 86 -49.76 38.82 25.19
CA SER A 86 -49.04 37.77 24.46
C SER A 86 -49.34 36.37 25.00
N ASP A 87 -49.21 36.19 26.31
CA ASP A 87 -49.32 34.90 26.97
C ASP A 87 -50.76 34.38 26.85
N ARG A 88 -51.74 35.30 26.97
CA ARG A 88 -53.16 35.01 26.74
C ARG A 88 -53.43 34.57 25.31
N ASN A 89 -52.83 35.28 24.35
CA ASN A 89 -52.96 34.97 22.93
C ASN A 89 -52.34 33.62 22.58
N PHE A 90 -51.23 33.25 23.23
CA PHE A 90 -50.60 31.95 23.07
C PHE A 90 -51.47 30.81 23.63
N ILE A 91 -51.91 30.91 24.89
CA ILE A 91 -52.82 29.91 25.50
C ILE A 91 -54.06 29.71 24.62
N ARG A 92 -54.65 30.81 24.16
CA ARG A 92 -55.79 30.78 23.24
C ARG A 92 -55.43 30.09 21.92
N ALA A 93 -54.27 30.39 21.34
CA ALA A 93 -53.82 29.78 20.11
C ALA A 93 -53.72 28.25 20.23
N VAL A 94 -53.12 27.77 21.33
CA VAL A 94 -52.99 26.32 21.61
C VAL A 94 -54.38 25.69 21.72
N LYS A 95 -55.28 26.27 22.53
CA LYS A 95 -56.64 25.75 22.72
C LYS A 95 -57.49 25.80 21.44
N GLU A 96 -57.25 26.76 20.56
CA GLU A 96 -57.88 26.88 19.24
C GLU A 96 -57.22 26.00 18.17
N GLN A 97 -56.15 25.28 18.50
CA GLN A 97 -55.32 24.53 17.52
C GLN A 97 -54.84 25.42 16.37
N ARG A 98 -54.48 26.65 16.70
CA ARG A 98 -53.96 27.64 15.77
C ARG A 98 -52.44 27.78 15.98
N ALA A 99 -51.69 27.51 14.91
CA ALA A 99 -50.24 27.63 14.92
C ALA A 99 -49.75 29.04 15.31
N THR A 100 -48.63 29.07 16.01
CA THR A 100 -47.86 30.28 16.33
C THR A 100 -46.41 30.10 15.92
N GLU A 101 -45.66 31.19 15.84
CA GLU A 101 -44.22 31.14 15.57
C GLU A 101 -43.47 30.52 16.75
N PHE A 102 -42.41 29.74 16.47
CA PHE A 102 -41.61 29.08 17.50
C PHE A 102 -40.94 30.05 18.48
N PHE A 103 -40.71 31.30 18.05
CA PHE A 103 -40.11 32.37 18.83
C PHE A 103 -41.14 33.38 19.37
N TYR A 104 -42.44 33.03 19.35
CA TYR A 104 -43.49 33.86 19.91
C TYR A 104 -43.18 34.18 21.38
N LYS A 105 -43.12 35.47 21.73
CA LYS A 105 -42.64 35.88 23.06
C LYS A 105 -43.65 35.52 24.15
N ILE A 106 -43.21 34.72 25.11
CA ILE A 106 -43.98 34.42 26.33
C ILE A 106 -43.28 35.09 27.51
N HIS A 107 -44.01 35.90 28.27
CA HIS A 107 -43.47 36.68 29.38
C HIS A 107 -43.48 35.91 30.71
N LYS A 108 -44.52 35.10 30.94
CA LYS A 108 -44.71 34.27 32.14
C LYS A 108 -44.88 32.80 31.76
N PRO A 109 -43.85 32.15 31.21
CA PRO A 109 -43.97 30.80 30.65
C PRO A 109 -44.38 29.76 31.70
N PHE A 110 -43.96 29.90 32.96
CA PHE A 110 -44.41 29.01 34.05
C PHE A 110 -45.92 29.06 34.31
N ALA A 111 -46.52 30.25 34.26
CA ALA A 111 -47.95 30.40 34.46
C ALA A 111 -48.71 29.81 33.25
N VAL A 112 -48.18 30.00 32.03
CA VAL A 112 -48.71 29.35 30.82
C VAL A 112 -48.68 27.83 30.92
N ILE A 113 -47.59 27.24 31.43
CA ILE A 113 -47.47 25.79 31.64
C ILE A 113 -48.54 25.29 32.62
N GLN A 114 -48.86 26.04 33.68
CA GLN A 114 -49.88 25.66 34.67
C GLN A 114 -51.31 25.69 34.11
N GLU A 115 -51.61 26.64 33.23
CA GLU A 115 -52.95 26.80 32.62
C GLU A 115 -53.26 25.79 31.50
N LEU A 116 -52.22 25.27 30.85
CA LEU A 116 -52.34 24.27 29.79
C LEU A 116 -52.44 22.86 30.39
N SER A 117 -53.31 22.04 29.80
CA SER A 117 -53.51 20.64 30.17
C SER A 117 -52.41 19.75 29.59
N VAL A 118 -52.30 18.50 30.05
CA VAL A 118 -51.36 17.52 29.49
C VAL A 118 -51.66 17.25 28.00
N GLU A 119 -52.94 17.23 27.63
CA GLU A 119 -53.39 17.02 26.25
C GLU A 119 -52.93 18.14 25.31
N ASP A 120 -52.83 19.38 25.81
CA ASP A 120 -52.32 20.52 25.05
C ASP A 120 -50.84 20.36 24.69
N PHE A 121 -50.04 19.73 25.57
CA PHE A 121 -48.62 19.43 25.28
C PHE A 121 -48.43 18.31 24.25
N GLY A 122 -49.49 17.55 23.96
CA GLY A 122 -49.52 16.58 22.88
C GLY A 122 -49.84 17.17 21.50
N GLN A 123 -50.00 18.49 21.37
CA GLN A 123 -50.40 19.16 20.12
C GLN A 123 -49.21 19.87 19.45
N LYS A 124 -49.29 20.14 18.14
CA LYS A 124 -48.21 20.80 17.39
C LYS A 124 -48.10 22.30 17.69
N GLU A 125 -49.17 22.89 18.20
CA GLU A 125 -49.26 24.31 18.56
C GLU A 125 -48.48 24.64 19.84
N ILE A 126 -48.05 23.62 20.61
CA ILE A 126 -47.26 23.82 21.82
C ILE A 126 -45.83 24.29 21.55
N TYR A 127 -45.34 24.13 20.32
CA TYR A 127 -43.96 24.39 19.92
C TYR A 127 -43.59 25.87 20.07
N ASN A 128 -42.97 26.18 21.20
CA ASN A 128 -42.47 27.51 21.54
C ASN A 128 -41.19 27.40 22.40
N CYS A 129 -40.15 28.14 22.02
CA CYS A 129 -38.85 28.04 22.68
C CYS A 129 -38.89 28.49 24.15
N ASP A 130 -39.54 29.61 24.45
CA ASP A 130 -39.65 30.15 25.81
C ASP A 130 -40.44 29.19 26.72
N LEU A 131 -41.48 28.55 26.18
CA LEU A 131 -42.29 27.56 26.89
C LEU A 131 -41.48 26.29 27.19
N VAL A 132 -40.76 25.74 26.20
CA VAL A 132 -39.96 24.53 26.36
C VAL A 132 -38.80 24.77 27.33
N ASP A 133 -38.11 25.91 27.24
CA ASP A 133 -37.06 26.28 28.18
C ASP A 133 -37.56 26.29 29.63
N ALA A 134 -38.74 26.89 29.85
CA ALA A 134 -39.37 26.94 31.15
C ALA A 134 -39.80 25.54 31.63
N LEU A 135 -40.41 24.73 30.76
CA LEU A 135 -40.86 23.38 31.09
C LEU A 135 -39.68 22.50 31.53
N LEU A 136 -38.55 22.57 30.82
CA LEU A 136 -37.35 21.78 31.12
C LEU A 136 -36.58 22.30 32.33
N SER A 137 -36.76 23.57 32.72
CA SER A 137 -36.09 24.17 33.87
C SER A 137 -36.83 23.92 35.20
N GLN A 138 -38.11 23.55 35.15
CA GLN A 138 -38.88 23.23 36.36
C GLN A 138 -38.70 21.79 36.82
N CYS A 139 -38.71 21.60 38.14
CA CYS A 139 -38.90 20.30 38.77
C CYS A 139 -40.41 19.96 38.78
N GLY A 140 -40.77 18.72 38.41
CA GLY A 140 -42.17 18.28 38.26
C GLY A 140 -42.72 18.44 36.83
N GLU A 141 -44.05 18.41 36.69
CA GLU A 141 -44.78 18.43 35.41
C GLU A 141 -44.36 17.30 34.44
N ASP A 142 -44.03 16.12 35.00
CA ASP A 142 -43.48 14.99 34.23
C ASP A 142 -44.45 14.50 33.15
N GLU A 143 -45.76 14.50 33.42
CA GLU A 143 -46.78 14.14 32.42
C GLU A 143 -46.78 15.09 31.22
N LYS A 144 -46.61 16.41 31.44
CA LYS A 144 -46.52 17.40 30.35
C LYS A 144 -45.22 17.28 29.57
N LYS A 145 -44.12 16.98 30.25
CA LYS A 145 -42.83 16.69 29.61
C LYS A 145 -42.94 15.45 28.72
N GLU A 146 -43.52 14.36 29.21
CA GLU A 146 -43.74 13.15 28.42
C GLU A 146 -44.65 13.40 27.21
N ALA A 147 -45.71 14.21 27.36
CA ALA A 147 -46.58 14.60 26.26
C ALA A 147 -45.79 15.36 25.17
N LEU A 148 -44.96 16.34 25.56
CA LEU A 148 -44.09 17.08 24.64
C LEU A 148 -43.11 16.14 23.91
N TYR A 149 -42.42 15.27 24.64
CA TYR A 149 -41.45 14.34 24.03
C TYR A 149 -42.12 13.37 23.06
N THR A 150 -43.30 12.87 23.43
CA THR A 150 -44.10 11.99 22.56
C THR A 150 -44.50 12.72 21.28
N ARG A 151 -44.92 13.99 21.41
CA ARG A 151 -45.29 14.80 20.25
C ARG A 151 -44.12 15.06 19.31
N LEU A 152 -42.94 15.38 19.85
CA LEU A 152 -41.71 15.55 19.05
C LEU A 152 -41.31 14.26 18.33
N LYS A 153 -41.58 13.09 18.93
CA LYS A 153 -41.25 11.77 18.38
C LYS A 153 -42.09 11.39 17.15
N ASP A 154 -43.22 12.06 16.89
CA ASP A 154 -44.04 11.84 15.68
C ASP A 154 -43.24 12.10 14.39
N SER A 155 -42.11 12.81 14.47
CA SER A 155 -41.15 12.97 13.37
C SER A 155 -41.74 13.62 12.11
N ASP A 156 -42.77 14.46 12.27
CA ASP A 156 -43.31 15.23 11.15
C ASP A 156 -42.48 16.49 10.84
N LYS A 157 -42.79 17.13 9.72
CA LYS A 157 -42.11 18.35 9.25
C LYS A 157 -41.92 19.39 10.35
N ILE A 158 -43.03 19.75 10.98
CA ILE A 158 -43.07 20.87 11.91
C ILE A 158 -42.32 20.55 13.21
N SER A 159 -42.31 19.29 13.63
CA SER A 159 -41.50 18.83 14.77
C SER A 159 -40.01 18.97 14.49
N TRP A 160 -39.55 18.58 13.29
CA TRP A 160 -38.16 18.76 12.90
C TRP A 160 -37.77 20.22 12.68
N GLU A 161 -38.64 21.03 12.07
CA GLU A 161 -38.42 22.48 11.93
C GLU A 161 -38.27 23.15 13.30
N PHE A 162 -39.15 22.79 14.26
CA PHE A 162 -39.05 23.27 15.63
C PHE A 162 -37.75 22.81 16.30
N LEU A 163 -37.42 21.51 16.23
CA LEU A 163 -36.19 20.97 16.81
C LEU A 163 -34.95 21.67 16.25
N CYS A 164 -34.82 21.78 14.92
CA CYS A 164 -33.68 22.45 14.30
C CYS A 164 -33.56 23.90 14.77
N SER A 165 -34.68 24.64 14.79
CA SER A 165 -34.71 26.03 15.27
C SER A 165 -34.35 26.15 16.76
N TYR A 166 -34.75 25.18 17.57
CA TYR A 166 -34.49 25.16 19.01
C TYR A 166 -33.04 24.79 19.33
N LEU A 167 -32.44 23.89 18.57
CA LEU A 167 -31.05 23.41 18.75
C LEU A 167 -30.01 24.51 18.51
N GLU A 168 -30.33 25.51 17.70
CA GLU A 168 -29.49 26.71 17.51
C GLU A 168 -29.29 27.52 18.80
N ARG A 169 -30.12 27.31 19.83
CA ARG A 169 -29.98 27.97 21.15
C ARG A 169 -29.01 27.18 22.03
N GLU A 170 -27.90 27.78 22.46
CA GLU A 170 -26.85 27.08 23.23
C GLU A 170 -27.27 26.71 24.67
N GLU A 171 -28.03 27.56 25.37
CA GLU A 171 -28.13 27.51 26.83
C GLU A 171 -29.08 26.41 27.37
N SER A 172 -30.02 25.93 26.56
CA SER A 172 -31.11 25.04 26.98
C SER A 172 -31.37 23.82 26.08
N SER A 173 -30.83 23.83 24.85
CA SER A 173 -31.02 22.72 23.90
C SER A 173 -30.47 21.38 24.39
N GLY A 174 -29.37 21.39 25.14
CA GLY A 174 -28.74 20.18 25.68
C GLY A 174 -29.66 19.35 26.58
N ARG A 175 -30.49 20.01 27.42
CA ARG A 175 -31.44 19.31 28.31
C ARG A 175 -32.53 18.59 27.53
N LEU A 176 -33.04 19.23 26.47
CA LEU A 176 -34.05 18.62 25.60
C LEU A 176 -33.46 17.40 24.89
N VAL A 177 -32.27 17.54 24.29
CA VAL A 177 -31.60 16.45 23.58
C VAL A 177 -31.32 15.28 24.52
N ALA A 178 -30.83 15.52 25.74
CA ALA A 178 -30.62 14.47 26.73
C ALA A 178 -31.92 13.75 27.12
N ALA A 179 -33.05 14.48 27.21
CA ALA A 179 -34.35 13.89 27.52
C ALA A 179 -34.93 13.08 26.35
N LEU A 180 -34.81 13.59 25.12
CA LEU A 180 -35.23 12.92 23.90
C LEU A 180 -34.41 11.66 23.65
N ALA A 181 -33.08 11.75 23.80
CA ALA A 181 -32.17 10.63 23.63
C ALA A 181 -32.62 9.42 24.45
N LYS A 182 -33.08 9.62 25.70
CA LYS A 182 -33.59 8.55 26.59
C LYS A 182 -34.86 7.85 26.10
N ARG A 183 -35.68 8.49 25.27
CA ARG A 183 -37.02 8.00 24.86
C ARG A 183 -37.14 7.67 23.38
N TRP A 184 -36.22 8.21 22.59
CA TRP A 184 -36.24 8.16 21.13
C TRP A 184 -34.92 7.60 20.60
N THR A 185 -34.78 6.28 20.65
CA THR A 185 -33.54 5.57 20.23
C THR A 185 -33.22 5.75 18.75
N ASN A 186 -34.23 5.79 17.88
CA ASN A 186 -34.06 5.99 16.45
C ASN A 186 -34.12 7.47 16.01
N MET A 187 -33.89 8.43 16.93
CA MET A 187 -33.92 9.86 16.62
C MET A 187 -32.95 10.23 15.50
N TRP A 188 -31.72 9.72 15.56
CA TRP A 188 -30.70 10.00 14.55
C TRP A 188 -31.11 9.47 13.17
N CYS A 189 -31.50 8.19 13.06
CA CYS A 189 -31.90 7.59 11.79
C CYS A 189 -33.07 8.34 11.14
N ARG A 190 -34.06 8.76 11.94
CA ARG A 190 -35.21 9.53 11.44
C ARG A 190 -34.79 10.88 10.87
N MET A 191 -33.76 11.51 11.43
CA MET A 191 -33.24 12.76 10.90
C MET A 191 -32.62 12.58 9.50
N GLU A 192 -31.88 11.49 9.29
CA GLU A 192 -31.24 11.20 8.00
C GLU A 192 -32.23 10.80 6.90
N ASP A 193 -33.37 10.16 7.24
CA ASP A 193 -34.46 9.85 6.30
C ASP A 193 -35.04 11.12 5.63
N HIS A 194 -34.80 12.29 6.21
CA HIS A 194 -35.38 13.54 5.80
C HIS A 194 -34.40 14.41 5.00
N MET A 195 -34.50 14.31 3.67
CA MET A 195 -33.68 15.04 2.67
C MET A 195 -33.59 16.57 2.82
N TRP A 196 -34.49 17.20 3.58
CA TRP A 196 -34.52 18.65 3.79
C TRP A 196 -33.75 19.17 5.01
N ILE A 197 -33.28 18.29 5.91
CA ILE A 197 -32.50 18.71 7.08
C ILE A 197 -31.07 18.91 6.60
N SER A 198 -30.57 20.15 6.74
CA SER A 198 -29.25 20.50 6.21
C SER A 198 -28.14 19.79 6.99
N TYR A 199 -26.98 19.62 6.35
CA TYR A 199 -25.82 19.06 7.03
C TYR A 199 -25.42 19.88 8.25
N ASP A 200 -25.53 21.21 8.19
CA ASP A 200 -25.25 22.09 9.34
C ASP A 200 -26.17 21.77 10.53
N GLN A 201 -27.46 21.58 10.29
CA GLN A 201 -28.43 21.21 11.34
C GLN A 201 -28.14 19.84 11.95
N GLN A 202 -27.75 18.85 11.12
CA GLN A 202 -27.35 17.54 11.60
C GLN A 202 -26.13 17.62 12.53
N VAL A 203 -25.14 18.44 12.18
CA VAL A 203 -23.95 18.67 13.01
C VAL A 203 -24.32 19.34 14.33
N VAL A 204 -25.24 20.31 14.35
CA VAL A 204 -25.72 20.93 15.61
C VAL A 204 -26.37 19.89 16.52
N LEU A 205 -27.23 19.02 16.00
CA LEU A 205 -27.79 17.93 16.80
C LEU A 205 -26.69 17.01 17.35
N LEU A 206 -25.72 16.62 16.51
CA LEU A 206 -24.61 15.78 16.93
C LEU A 206 -23.81 16.43 18.06
N MET A 207 -23.47 17.72 17.94
CA MET A 207 -22.78 18.46 19.00
C MET A 207 -23.54 18.39 20.33
N ARG A 208 -24.87 18.59 20.31
CA ARG A 208 -25.69 18.49 21.53
C ARG A 208 -25.78 17.09 22.09
N ILE A 209 -25.82 16.06 21.24
CA ILE A 209 -25.76 14.67 21.68
C ILE A 209 -24.44 14.43 22.41
N LEU A 210 -23.31 14.75 21.79
CA LEU A 210 -21.98 14.52 22.36
C LEU A 210 -21.77 15.29 23.68
N GLU A 211 -22.28 16.51 23.81
CA GLU A 211 -22.08 17.32 25.02
C GLU A 211 -22.97 16.94 26.21
N ASN A 212 -24.13 16.31 25.97
CA ASN A 212 -25.19 16.18 26.98
C ASN A 212 -25.74 14.76 27.18
N VAL A 213 -25.40 13.82 26.31
CA VAL A 213 -25.88 12.43 26.38
C VAL A 213 -24.74 11.55 26.89
N PRO A 214 -24.97 10.74 27.94
CA PRO A 214 -23.92 9.84 28.44
C PRO A 214 -23.57 8.80 27.38
N LYS A 215 -22.30 8.39 27.34
CA LYS A 215 -21.77 7.50 26.31
C LYS A 215 -22.54 6.18 26.17
N GLU A 216 -23.02 5.59 27.28
CA GLU A 216 -23.82 4.36 27.23
C GLU A 216 -25.09 4.56 26.42
N ARG A 217 -25.68 5.76 26.51
CA ARG A 217 -26.88 6.10 25.74
C ARG A 217 -26.56 6.47 24.29
N ILE A 218 -25.37 7.03 24.02
CA ILE A 218 -24.90 7.24 22.63
C ILE A 218 -24.82 5.90 21.88
N ALA A 219 -24.35 4.84 22.55
CA ALA A 219 -24.34 3.48 21.98
C ALA A 219 -25.74 3.04 21.52
N GLU A 220 -26.75 3.27 22.37
CA GLU A 220 -28.13 2.87 22.11
C GLU A 220 -28.82 3.73 21.03
N LEU A 221 -28.31 4.95 20.77
CA LEU A 221 -28.75 5.80 19.67
C LEU A 221 -28.19 5.36 18.31
N ASN A 222 -27.11 4.57 18.29
CA ASN A 222 -26.42 4.12 17.09
C ASN A 222 -27.14 2.96 16.39
N VAL A 223 -28.44 3.15 16.10
CA VAL A 223 -29.24 2.17 15.39
C VAL A 223 -28.75 2.06 13.95
N ASN A 224 -28.56 0.81 13.49
CA ASN A 224 -28.02 0.48 12.16
C ASN A 224 -26.67 1.16 11.84
N SER A 225 -25.84 1.44 12.85
CA SER A 225 -24.53 2.11 12.70
C SER A 225 -24.59 3.51 12.08
N THR A 226 -25.76 4.16 12.08
CA THR A 226 -25.94 5.47 11.44
C THR A 226 -25.12 6.60 12.09
N LEU A 227 -24.89 6.56 13.40
CA LEU A 227 -24.00 7.53 14.05
C LEU A 227 -22.53 7.24 13.72
N THR A 228 -22.13 5.97 13.70
CA THR A 228 -20.79 5.56 13.26
C THR A 228 -20.52 6.02 11.82
N ASP A 229 -21.47 5.79 10.91
CA ASP A 229 -21.41 6.19 9.50
C ASP A 229 -21.12 7.69 9.32
N VAL A 230 -21.61 8.55 10.23
CA VAL A 230 -21.37 10.00 10.16
C VAL A 230 -19.90 10.31 10.36
N PHE A 231 -19.25 9.62 11.30
CA PHE A 231 -17.82 9.77 11.52
C PHE A 231 -17.00 9.17 10.38
N GLU A 232 -17.38 7.99 9.89
CA GLU A 232 -16.60 7.27 8.89
C GLU A 232 -16.74 7.83 7.46
N ARG A 233 -17.91 8.39 7.09
CA ARG A 233 -18.16 8.89 5.73
C ARG A 233 -17.80 10.36 5.54
N LYS A 234 -17.81 11.17 6.60
CA LYS A 234 -17.64 12.63 6.50
C LYS A 234 -16.27 13.05 7.01
N ALA A 235 -15.28 13.11 6.13
CA ALA A 235 -13.89 13.42 6.47
C ALA A 235 -13.70 14.70 7.30
N ASN A 236 -14.54 15.73 7.08
CA ASN A 236 -14.46 17.00 7.79
C ASN A 236 -15.24 17.06 9.12
N ILE A 237 -15.87 15.98 9.56
CA ILE A 237 -16.79 15.98 10.71
C ILE A 237 -16.11 16.48 11.99
N LEU A 238 -14.87 16.06 12.26
CA LEU A 238 -14.15 16.50 13.46
C LEU A 238 -13.82 18.00 13.44
N GLN A 239 -13.61 18.59 12.25
CA GLN A 239 -13.43 20.03 12.09
C GLN A 239 -14.72 20.81 12.34
N ARG A 240 -15.87 20.17 12.09
CA ARG A 240 -17.20 20.73 12.24
C ARG A 240 -17.70 20.66 13.69
N LEU A 241 -17.11 19.81 14.50
CA LEU A 241 -17.37 19.67 15.94
C LEU A 241 -16.52 20.63 16.81
N LYS A 242 -15.98 21.70 16.21
CA LYS A 242 -15.28 22.77 16.94
C LYS A 242 -16.25 23.42 17.95
N GLY A 243 -15.98 23.20 19.24
CA GLY A 243 -16.81 23.68 20.35
C GLY A 243 -17.14 22.57 21.35
N VAL A 244 -17.22 21.32 20.89
CA VAL A 244 -17.42 20.16 21.74
C VAL A 244 -16.12 19.83 22.48
N ARG A 245 -16.23 19.42 23.76
CA ARG A 245 -15.08 18.99 24.55
C ARG A 245 -14.40 17.77 23.90
N PRO A 246 -13.05 17.79 23.72
CA PRO A 246 -12.32 16.66 23.12
C PRO A 246 -12.58 15.31 23.81
N SER A 247 -12.72 15.29 25.14
CA SER A 247 -12.99 14.05 25.88
C SER A 247 -14.31 13.37 25.49
N GLU A 248 -15.36 14.16 25.25
CA GLU A 248 -16.68 13.62 24.86
C GLU A 248 -16.63 13.03 23.45
N ILE A 249 -15.85 13.65 22.56
CA ILE A 249 -15.63 13.12 21.22
C ILE A 249 -14.89 11.79 21.33
N CYS A 250 -13.78 11.71 22.08
CA CYS A 250 -13.03 10.47 22.24
C CYS A 250 -13.87 9.34 22.85
N GLU A 251 -14.68 9.63 23.89
CA GLU A 251 -15.60 8.64 24.48
C GLU A 251 -16.67 8.16 23.49
N ALA A 252 -17.21 9.06 22.66
CA ALA A 252 -18.16 8.69 21.63
C ALA A 252 -17.52 7.83 20.53
N LEU A 253 -16.33 8.20 20.05
CA LEU A 253 -15.57 7.42 19.07
C LEU A 253 -15.29 6.00 19.58
N ASP A 254 -15.02 5.86 20.89
CA ASP A 254 -14.80 4.59 21.55
C ASP A 254 -16.05 3.71 21.58
N VAL A 255 -17.13 4.24 22.15
CA VAL A 255 -18.38 3.49 22.29
C VAL A 255 -19.00 3.14 20.94
N LEU A 256 -18.83 3.99 19.93
CA LEU A 256 -19.30 3.75 18.57
C LEU A 256 -18.35 2.83 17.77
N SER A 257 -17.18 2.49 18.31
CA SER A 257 -16.15 1.67 17.66
C SER A 257 -15.80 2.16 16.24
N VAL A 258 -15.63 3.48 16.09
CA VAL A 258 -15.40 4.13 14.80
C VAL A 258 -14.07 3.69 14.18
N GLN A 259 -14.08 3.44 12.87
CA GLN A 259 -12.90 3.20 12.05
C GLN A 259 -12.84 4.19 10.89
N PHE A 260 -12.06 5.26 11.03
CA PHE A 260 -11.88 6.26 9.99
C PHE A 260 -11.19 5.67 8.75
N HIS A 261 -11.82 5.82 7.58
CA HIS A 261 -11.24 5.44 6.30
C HIS A 261 -10.56 6.63 5.59
N HIS A 262 -11.03 7.84 5.87
CA HIS A 262 -10.48 9.11 5.39
C HIS A 262 -10.79 10.19 6.43
N LEU A 263 -9.83 11.08 6.72
CA LEU A 263 -9.98 12.08 7.77
C LEU A 263 -9.27 13.39 7.42
N ASP A 264 -9.98 14.52 7.51
CA ASP A 264 -9.36 15.83 7.36
C ASP A 264 -8.85 16.33 8.73
N ILE A 265 -7.55 16.24 8.96
CA ILE A 265 -6.93 16.57 10.26
C ILE A 265 -6.78 18.08 10.53
N ASP A 266 -6.96 18.92 9.51
CA ASP A 266 -6.70 20.37 9.60
C ASP A 266 -7.59 21.08 10.63
N GLY A 267 -6.97 21.70 11.63
CA GLY A 267 -7.67 22.43 12.69
C GLY A 267 -8.47 21.54 13.63
N VAL A 268 -8.24 20.23 13.64
CA VAL A 268 -8.74 19.29 14.65
C VAL A 268 -7.86 19.37 15.89
N SER A 269 -8.44 19.17 17.08
CA SER A 269 -7.69 19.16 18.33
C SER A 269 -6.67 18.01 18.37
N LYS A 270 -5.43 18.31 18.75
CA LYS A 270 -4.36 17.30 18.89
C LYS A 270 -4.76 16.15 19.83
N VAL A 271 -5.50 16.45 20.90
CA VAL A 271 -5.98 15.43 21.85
C VAL A 271 -6.85 14.38 21.16
N ILE A 272 -7.68 14.79 20.20
CA ILE A 272 -8.56 13.87 19.46
C ILE A 272 -7.74 13.05 18.47
N LEU A 273 -6.80 13.69 17.76
CA LEU A 273 -5.91 13.00 16.82
C LEU A 273 -5.01 11.98 17.54
N ASP A 274 -4.45 12.35 18.69
CA ASP A 274 -3.67 11.46 19.55
C ASP A 274 -4.49 10.24 19.98
N ASP A 275 -5.76 10.43 20.39
CA ASP A 275 -6.66 9.33 20.75
C ASP A 275 -6.94 8.40 19.56
N ILE A 276 -7.26 8.96 18.39
CA ILE A 276 -7.57 8.19 17.17
C ILE A 276 -6.37 7.35 16.76
N PHE A 277 -5.18 7.94 16.71
CA PHE A 277 -3.97 7.28 16.22
C PHE A 277 -3.31 6.37 17.26
N THR A 278 -3.48 6.62 18.55
CA THR A 278 -2.96 5.72 19.61
C THR A 278 -3.83 4.50 19.82
N ASN A 279 -5.16 4.65 19.67
CA ASN A 279 -6.14 3.59 19.93
C ASN A 279 -6.64 2.91 18.64
N ASP A 280 -5.89 3.01 17.55
CA ASP A 280 -6.17 2.27 16.32
C ASP A 280 -7.56 2.49 15.70
N ARG A 281 -8.15 3.68 15.86
CA ARG A 281 -9.51 4.03 15.40
C ARG A 281 -9.59 4.39 13.92
N TYR A 282 -8.72 3.83 13.10
CA TYR A 282 -8.64 4.10 11.67
C TYR A 282 -8.31 2.84 10.89
N VAL A 283 -8.72 2.78 9.63
CA VAL A 283 -8.34 1.70 8.71
C VAL A 283 -6.97 2.00 8.14
N LEU A 284 -6.08 1.00 8.15
CA LEU A 284 -4.73 1.15 7.62
C LEU A 284 -4.81 1.33 6.10
N ASN A 285 -4.52 2.54 5.63
CA ASN A 285 -4.46 2.90 4.21
C ASN A 285 -3.50 4.09 4.01
N VAL A 286 -3.23 4.46 2.76
CA VAL A 286 -2.28 5.53 2.40
C VAL A 286 -2.65 6.87 3.05
N ASP A 287 -3.93 7.25 3.02
CA ASP A 287 -4.41 8.53 3.53
C ASP A 287 -4.25 8.62 5.06
N MET A 288 -4.67 7.58 5.78
CA MET A 288 -4.57 7.56 7.23
C MET A 288 -3.12 7.50 7.69
N VAL A 289 -2.25 6.74 7.02
CA VAL A 289 -0.81 6.71 7.33
C VAL A 289 -0.18 8.09 7.09
N GLN A 290 -0.52 8.76 5.99
CA GLN A 290 -0.09 10.14 5.73
C GLN A 290 -0.56 11.09 6.83
N ASN A 291 -1.81 10.99 7.26
CA ASN A 291 -2.37 11.82 8.33
C ASN A 291 -1.64 11.61 9.67
N VAL A 292 -1.32 10.36 10.02
CA VAL A 292 -0.50 10.06 11.21
C VAL A 292 0.87 10.71 11.07
N ILE A 293 1.55 10.54 9.94
CA ILE A 293 2.89 11.11 9.69
C ILE A 293 2.87 12.64 9.78
N VAL A 294 1.89 13.30 9.16
CA VAL A 294 1.73 14.77 9.22
C VAL A 294 1.54 15.24 10.66
N HIS A 295 0.82 14.48 11.49
CA HIS A 295 0.57 14.82 12.89
C HIS A 295 1.80 14.60 13.79
N VAL A 296 2.49 13.45 13.67
CA VAL A 296 3.57 13.06 14.58
C VAL A 296 4.97 13.50 14.11
N ALA A 297 5.22 13.49 12.80
CA ALA A 297 6.51 13.82 12.20
C ALA A 297 6.35 14.62 10.89
N PRO A 298 5.79 15.86 10.93
CA PRO A 298 5.48 16.63 9.73
C PRO A 298 6.66 16.87 8.77
N PHE A 299 7.91 16.82 9.28
CA PHE A 299 9.12 16.98 8.46
C PHE A 299 9.38 15.80 7.51
N LEU A 300 8.79 14.62 7.77
CA LEU A 300 8.87 13.42 6.94
C LEU A 300 7.69 13.29 5.96
N ALA A 301 6.62 14.08 6.15
CA ALA A 301 5.38 13.96 5.37
C ALA A 301 5.55 14.16 3.86
N LYS A 302 6.62 14.85 3.44
CA LYS A 302 7.00 15.05 2.03
C LYS A 302 7.62 13.82 1.38
N ASP A 303 8.20 12.93 2.18
CA ASP A 303 8.89 11.74 1.70
C ASP A 303 7.92 10.56 1.55
N PHE A 304 6.73 10.63 2.17
CA PHE A 304 5.64 9.68 1.98
C PHE A 304 4.74 10.11 0.80
N PRO A 305 4.27 9.18 -0.06
CA PRO A 305 4.36 7.73 0.05
C PRO A 305 5.59 7.09 -0.59
N ALA A 306 6.51 7.86 -1.19
CA ALA A 306 7.65 7.32 -1.92
C ALA A 306 8.62 6.52 -1.03
N LYS A 307 8.83 6.95 0.22
CA LYS A 307 9.60 6.27 1.27
C LYS A 307 8.67 5.63 2.30
N SER A 308 7.77 4.77 1.84
CA SER A 308 6.63 4.28 2.61
C SER A 308 7.04 3.69 3.95
N TYR A 309 7.99 2.75 3.97
CA TYR A 309 8.36 2.05 5.21
C TYR A 309 9.41 2.81 6.03
N THR A 310 10.39 3.42 5.38
CA THR A 310 11.44 4.25 5.98
C THR A 310 10.82 5.39 6.79
N VAL A 311 9.79 6.06 6.27
CA VAL A 311 9.10 7.14 6.98
C VAL A 311 8.38 6.62 8.22
N VAL A 312 7.70 5.47 8.14
CA VAL A 312 7.05 4.83 9.30
C VAL A 312 8.09 4.52 10.39
N ARG A 313 9.23 3.93 10.02
CA ARG A 313 10.33 3.61 10.95
C ARG A 313 10.95 4.86 11.57
N LYS A 314 11.24 5.88 10.76
CA LYS A 314 11.87 7.14 11.20
C LYS A 314 10.94 8.05 11.99
N ALA A 315 9.63 7.97 11.77
CA ALA A 315 8.65 8.70 12.56
C ALA A 315 8.73 8.30 14.05
N GLY A 316 9.16 7.06 14.35
CA GLY A 316 9.40 6.58 15.71
C GLY A 316 8.15 6.56 16.59
N TYR A 317 6.96 6.64 15.98
CA TYR A 317 5.69 6.65 16.67
C TYR A 317 5.21 5.21 16.87
N ALA A 318 5.44 4.67 18.07
CA ALA A 318 5.20 3.26 18.39
C ALA A 318 3.83 2.73 17.95
N PRO A 319 2.68 3.43 18.17
CA PRO A 319 1.38 2.90 17.72
C PRO A 319 1.29 2.65 16.21
N LEU A 320 1.82 3.55 15.39
CA LEU A 320 1.86 3.34 13.94
C LEU A 320 2.84 2.24 13.54
N VAL A 321 4.03 2.24 14.17
CA VAL A 321 5.07 1.24 13.90
C VAL A 321 4.52 -0.15 14.21
N ASP A 322 4.02 -0.37 15.42
CA ASP A 322 3.49 -1.66 15.87
C ASP A 322 2.34 -2.11 14.98
N ARG A 323 1.40 -1.22 14.66
CA ARG A 323 0.28 -1.54 13.75
C ARG A 323 0.74 -1.98 12.36
N VAL A 324 1.74 -1.31 11.80
CA VAL A 324 2.30 -1.68 10.49
C VAL A 324 3.00 -3.03 10.57
N HIS A 325 3.76 -3.30 11.64
CA HIS A 325 4.43 -4.59 11.82
C HIS A 325 3.44 -5.75 12.02
N ASP A 326 2.39 -5.54 12.83
CA ASP A 326 1.33 -6.55 13.05
C ASP A 326 0.54 -6.87 11.78
N ASN A 327 0.54 -5.96 10.79
CA ASN A 327 -0.17 -6.11 9.52
C ASN A 327 0.79 -6.00 8.32
N LEU A 328 2.04 -6.43 8.47
CA LEU A 328 3.12 -6.13 7.51
C LEU A 328 2.80 -6.60 6.08
N ILE A 329 2.30 -7.82 5.94
CA ILE A 329 1.92 -8.41 4.65
C ILE A 329 0.86 -7.56 3.94
N PHE A 330 -0.17 -7.13 4.68
CA PHE A 330 -1.22 -6.27 4.14
C PHE A 330 -0.66 -4.89 3.78
N TYR A 331 0.16 -4.30 4.65
CA TYR A 331 0.77 -3.00 4.42
C TYR A 331 1.62 -2.99 3.15
N VAL A 332 2.51 -3.98 2.98
CA VAL A 332 3.34 -4.06 1.77
C VAL A 332 2.47 -4.23 0.53
N LYS A 333 1.49 -5.15 0.56
CA LYS A 333 0.68 -5.49 -0.61
C LYS A 333 -0.30 -4.39 -1.03
N GLU A 334 -1.07 -3.88 -0.07
CA GLU A 334 -2.22 -3.00 -0.34
C GLU A 334 -1.88 -1.51 -0.20
N ILE A 335 -0.72 -1.16 0.38
CA ILE A 335 -0.27 0.24 0.54
C ILE A 335 1.01 0.47 -0.27
N MET A 336 2.13 -0.19 0.06
CA MET A 336 3.42 0.09 -0.59
C MET A 336 3.39 -0.27 -2.08
N LEU A 337 3.03 -1.50 -2.42
CA LEU A 337 3.02 -1.99 -3.80
C LEU A 337 1.95 -1.34 -4.68
N GLN A 338 1.08 -0.48 -4.14
CA GLN A 338 0.12 0.30 -4.94
C GLN A 338 0.69 1.67 -5.37
N GLN A 339 1.80 2.12 -4.79
CA GLN A 339 2.40 3.42 -5.13
C GLN A 339 3.07 3.41 -6.50
N GLU A 340 3.25 4.55 -7.17
CA GLU A 340 3.90 4.55 -8.49
C GLU A 340 5.42 4.32 -8.41
N CYS A 341 6.06 4.87 -7.38
CA CYS A 341 7.51 4.82 -7.18
C CYS A 341 7.81 4.57 -5.70
N LEU A 342 8.76 3.68 -5.43
CA LEU A 342 9.27 3.39 -4.08
C LEU A 342 10.79 3.61 -4.07
N VAL A 343 11.25 4.33 -3.05
CA VAL A 343 12.65 4.76 -2.86
C VAL A 343 13.04 4.66 -1.39
N ASP A 344 12.57 3.61 -0.71
CA ASP A 344 12.89 3.35 0.69
C ASP A 344 14.41 3.17 0.88
N ASP A 345 14.92 3.46 2.08
CA ASP A 345 16.35 3.35 2.37
C ASP A 345 16.75 1.86 2.42
N GLU A 346 17.94 1.52 1.90
CA GLU A 346 18.41 0.12 1.76
C GLU A 346 18.30 -0.69 3.07
N ALA A 347 18.64 -0.09 4.21
CA ALA A 347 18.56 -0.74 5.52
C ALA A 347 17.12 -1.11 5.93
N ASP A 348 16.15 -0.28 5.54
CA ASP A 348 14.73 -0.51 5.83
C ASP A 348 14.14 -1.54 4.85
N ILE A 349 14.58 -1.55 3.58
CA ILE A 349 14.25 -2.62 2.60
C ILE A 349 14.80 -3.97 3.07
N LEU A 350 16.04 -4.01 3.56
CA LEU A 350 16.67 -5.20 4.12
C LEU A 350 15.83 -5.79 5.26
N ALA A 351 15.44 -4.95 6.22
CA ALA A 351 14.61 -5.37 7.33
C ALA A 351 13.23 -5.90 6.88
N LEU A 352 12.63 -5.30 5.85
CA LEU A 352 11.39 -5.79 5.25
C LEU A 352 11.55 -7.18 4.65
N LEU A 353 12.59 -7.39 3.83
CA LEU A 353 12.85 -8.66 3.16
C LEU A 353 13.11 -9.79 4.16
N ASP A 354 13.85 -9.52 5.24
CA ASP A 354 14.07 -10.48 6.33
C ASP A 354 12.76 -10.87 7.02
N GLN A 355 11.90 -9.89 7.33
CA GLN A 355 10.61 -10.15 7.97
C GLN A 355 9.60 -10.88 7.06
N LEU A 356 9.71 -10.66 5.74
CA LEU A 356 8.82 -11.23 4.73
C LEU A 356 9.38 -12.48 4.05
N ILE A 357 10.43 -13.10 4.60
CA ILE A 357 11.09 -14.27 3.98
C ILE A 357 10.13 -15.45 3.70
N GLY A 358 9.03 -15.57 4.45
CA GLY A 358 7.98 -16.56 4.21
C GLY A 358 7.10 -16.26 2.99
N GLU A 359 7.00 -15.00 2.58
CA GLU A 359 6.15 -14.47 1.50
C GLU A 359 7.01 -14.05 0.30
N VAL A 360 7.69 -15.02 -0.31
CA VAL A 360 8.69 -14.77 -1.36
C VAL A 360 8.16 -13.96 -2.54
N GLU A 361 6.92 -14.17 -2.97
CA GLU A 361 6.31 -13.42 -4.09
C GLU A 361 6.19 -11.92 -3.79
N LEU A 362 5.92 -11.57 -2.52
CA LEU A 362 5.90 -10.18 -2.08
C LEU A 362 7.30 -9.59 -2.02
N CYS A 363 8.30 -10.35 -1.55
CA CYS A 363 9.69 -9.94 -1.59
C CYS A 363 10.15 -9.63 -3.01
N GLN A 364 9.82 -10.50 -3.98
CA GLN A 364 10.17 -10.30 -5.38
C GLN A 364 9.51 -9.05 -5.96
N SER A 365 8.22 -8.87 -5.71
CA SER A 365 7.47 -7.67 -6.13
C SER A 365 8.04 -6.38 -5.53
N LEU A 366 8.46 -6.43 -4.25
CA LEU A 366 9.10 -5.31 -3.57
C LEU A 366 10.45 -4.98 -4.22
N ILE A 367 11.29 -6.00 -4.45
CA ILE A 367 12.59 -5.82 -5.10
C ILE A 367 12.43 -5.27 -6.50
N GLU A 368 11.44 -5.69 -7.28
CA GLU A 368 11.20 -5.16 -8.63
C GLU A 368 10.85 -3.67 -8.60
N LYS A 369 10.07 -3.25 -7.61
CA LYS A 369 9.49 -1.91 -7.53
C LYS A 369 10.34 -0.87 -6.82
N GLU A 370 11.10 -1.25 -5.79
CA GLU A 370 11.98 -0.38 -5.02
C GLU A 370 13.22 0.04 -5.82
N ASP A 371 13.55 1.33 -5.87
CA ASP A 371 14.79 1.78 -6.49
C ASP A 371 15.95 1.83 -5.47
N PHE A 372 16.75 0.77 -5.43
CA PHE A 372 17.91 0.65 -4.55
C PHE A 372 19.08 -0.07 -5.24
N CYS A 373 20.27 0.05 -4.63
CA CYS A 373 21.47 -0.67 -5.02
C CYS A 373 21.96 -1.50 -3.82
N ALA A 374 21.98 -2.82 -3.97
CA ALA A 374 22.50 -3.75 -2.97
C ALA A 374 24.03 -3.76 -3.01
N PHE A 375 24.69 -3.31 -1.95
CA PHE A 375 26.16 -3.32 -1.89
C PHE A 375 26.73 -4.69 -1.51
N SER A 376 26.11 -5.37 -0.55
CA SER A 376 26.53 -6.69 -0.05
C SER A 376 25.37 -7.68 -0.16
N LEU A 377 25.51 -8.71 -0.98
CA LEU A 377 24.47 -9.74 -1.13
C LEU A 377 24.21 -10.50 0.19
N ARG A 378 25.24 -10.63 1.03
CA ARG A 378 25.16 -11.32 2.32
C ARG A 378 24.28 -10.60 3.34
N ASP A 379 23.92 -9.35 3.09
CA ASP A 379 23.05 -8.61 3.99
C ASP A 379 21.57 -8.99 3.75
N TYR A 380 21.26 -9.52 2.56
CA TYR A 380 19.89 -9.86 2.14
C TYR A 380 19.53 -11.30 2.52
N CYS A 381 18.74 -11.50 3.58
CA CYS A 381 18.15 -12.79 3.96
C CYS A 381 19.16 -13.92 4.22
N TYR A 382 20.46 -13.64 4.32
CA TYR A 382 21.51 -14.65 4.49
C TYR A 382 21.33 -15.46 5.77
N VAL A 383 20.87 -14.80 6.85
CA VAL A 383 20.58 -15.44 8.14
C VAL A 383 19.50 -16.52 8.03
N HIS A 384 18.67 -16.47 6.99
CA HIS A 384 17.57 -17.40 6.76
C HIS A 384 17.93 -18.60 5.86
N LEU A 385 19.15 -18.65 5.30
CA LEU A 385 19.58 -19.72 4.37
C LEU A 385 19.35 -21.14 4.91
N GLN A 386 19.58 -21.37 6.21
CA GLN A 386 19.44 -22.70 6.82
C GLN A 386 17.99 -23.23 6.82
N ASN A 387 17.01 -22.33 6.89
CA ASN A 387 15.60 -22.69 7.05
C ASN A 387 14.75 -22.37 5.81
N TYR A 388 15.23 -21.47 4.95
CA TYR A 388 14.49 -20.90 3.82
C TYR A 388 15.37 -20.84 2.55
N GLU A 389 16.24 -21.83 2.34
CA GLU A 389 17.20 -21.87 1.22
C GLU A 389 16.58 -21.50 -0.14
N GLU A 390 15.44 -22.11 -0.50
CA GLU A 390 14.76 -21.85 -1.77
C GLU A 390 14.23 -20.41 -1.86
N ASN A 391 13.67 -19.86 -0.78
CA ASN A 391 13.16 -18.48 -0.76
C ASN A 391 14.31 -17.48 -0.87
N VAL A 392 15.41 -17.72 -0.15
CA VAL A 392 16.62 -16.87 -0.26
C VAL A 392 17.17 -16.91 -1.68
N ARG A 393 17.26 -18.10 -2.30
CA ARG A 393 17.67 -18.24 -3.70
C ARG A 393 16.80 -17.40 -4.63
N ARG A 394 15.47 -17.52 -4.51
CA ARG A 394 14.52 -16.77 -5.33
C ARG A 394 14.63 -15.25 -5.14
N ILE A 395 14.89 -14.79 -3.92
CA ILE A 395 15.15 -13.37 -3.62
C ILE A 395 16.44 -12.91 -4.29
N TRP A 396 17.53 -13.65 -4.12
CA TRP A 396 18.84 -13.33 -4.73
C TRP A 396 18.76 -13.34 -6.26
N ASP A 397 18.04 -14.31 -6.85
CA ASP A 397 17.77 -14.38 -8.29
C ASP A 397 17.02 -13.14 -8.80
N THR A 398 16.06 -12.62 -8.02
CA THR A 398 15.35 -11.38 -8.36
C THR A 398 16.27 -10.16 -8.27
N ILE A 399 17.13 -10.07 -7.25
CA ILE A 399 18.12 -8.98 -7.14
C ILE A 399 19.10 -9.00 -8.33
N LEU A 400 19.55 -10.19 -8.75
CA LEU A 400 20.41 -10.37 -9.92
C LEU A 400 19.70 -9.97 -11.22
N SER A 401 18.47 -10.45 -11.42
CA SER A 401 17.72 -10.22 -12.67
C SER A 401 17.27 -8.77 -12.85
N THR A 402 16.96 -8.07 -11.76
CA THR A 402 16.69 -6.62 -11.73
C THR A 402 17.96 -5.77 -11.84
N LYS A 403 19.14 -6.40 -11.81
CA LYS A 403 20.47 -5.76 -11.87
C LYS A 403 20.72 -4.76 -10.74
N LYS A 404 20.09 -4.95 -9.58
CA LYS A 404 20.21 -4.06 -8.41
C LYS A 404 21.43 -4.38 -7.54
N LEU A 405 22.12 -5.50 -7.80
CA LEU A 405 23.36 -5.85 -7.12
C LEU A 405 24.57 -5.08 -7.65
N ALA A 406 25.41 -4.60 -6.74
CA ALA A 406 26.72 -4.07 -7.07
C ALA A 406 27.59 -5.16 -7.72
N ALA A 407 28.15 -4.86 -8.90
CA ALA A 407 28.93 -5.80 -9.69
C ALA A 407 30.36 -5.97 -9.12
N THR A 408 30.48 -6.77 -8.07
CA THR A 408 31.75 -7.13 -7.42
C THR A 408 31.95 -8.64 -7.41
N TRP A 409 33.21 -9.09 -7.44
CA TRP A 409 33.52 -10.51 -7.33
C TRP A 409 33.10 -11.11 -5.98
N GLU A 410 33.13 -10.32 -4.91
CA GLU A 410 32.66 -10.73 -3.58
C GLU A 410 31.18 -11.11 -3.58
N ASN A 411 30.34 -10.33 -4.26
CA ASN A 411 28.91 -10.59 -4.37
C ASN A 411 28.62 -11.83 -5.24
N ILE A 412 29.35 -12.00 -6.34
CA ILE A 412 29.23 -13.18 -7.21
C ILE A 412 29.67 -14.44 -6.45
N TYR A 413 30.79 -14.36 -5.73
CA TYR A 413 31.30 -15.46 -4.92
C TYR A 413 30.32 -15.82 -3.81
N ALA A 414 29.77 -14.82 -3.11
CA ALA A 414 28.76 -15.06 -2.07
C ALA A 414 27.54 -15.83 -2.59
N TYR A 415 27.07 -15.52 -3.80
CA TYR A 415 26.02 -16.30 -4.46
C TYR A 415 26.48 -17.72 -4.81
N TRP A 416 27.63 -17.84 -5.48
CA TRP A 416 28.14 -19.09 -6.01
C TRP A 416 28.42 -20.13 -4.92
N VAL A 417 28.94 -19.72 -3.76
CA VAL A 417 29.19 -20.64 -2.64
C VAL A 417 27.93 -21.36 -2.17
N GLN A 418 26.75 -20.73 -2.31
CA GLN A 418 25.48 -21.32 -1.89
C GLN A 418 24.77 -22.08 -3.03
N PHE A 419 24.74 -21.51 -4.24
CA PHE A 419 23.87 -21.98 -5.32
C PHE A 419 24.58 -22.38 -6.61
N HIS A 420 25.92 -22.32 -6.62
CA HIS A 420 26.76 -22.50 -7.80
C HIS A 420 26.37 -21.55 -8.97
N ILE A 421 26.77 -21.89 -10.20
CA ILE A 421 26.50 -21.05 -11.37
C ILE A 421 25.09 -21.35 -11.89
N THR A 422 24.13 -20.51 -11.49
CA THR A 422 22.76 -20.51 -12.03
C THR A 422 22.65 -19.71 -13.33
N GLN A 423 21.51 -19.80 -14.01
CA GLN A 423 21.28 -19.06 -15.25
C GLN A 423 21.17 -17.55 -15.00
N GLU A 424 20.64 -17.17 -13.84
CA GLU A 424 20.44 -15.82 -13.35
C GLU A 424 21.79 -15.17 -13.04
N LEU A 425 22.65 -15.88 -12.31
CA LEU A 425 24.03 -15.46 -12.07
C LEU A 425 24.80 -15.30 -13.38
N ARG A 426 24.67 -16.27 -14.31
CA ARG A 426 25.31 -16.20 -15.63
C ARG A 426 24.89 -14.94 -16.39
N LYS A 427 23.59 -14.68 -16.48
CA LYS A 427 23.04 -13.48 -17.15
C LYS A 427 23.56 -12.20 -16.51
N PHE A 428 23.65 -12.16 -15.17
CA PHE A 428 24.17 -11.00 -14.44
C PHE A 428 25.66 -10.75 -14.75
N ILE A 429 26.51 -11.78 -14.67
CA ILE A 429 27.95 -11.68 -14.98
C ILE A 429 28.15 -11.18 -16.41
N GLN A 430 27.46 -11.77 -17.39
CA GLN A 430 27.56 -11.38 -18.80
C GLN A 430 27.10 -9.92 -19.02
N ALA A 431 26.05 -9.48 -18.32
CA ALA A 431 25.53 -8.12 -18.44
C ALA A 431 26.39 -7.06 -17.72
N ARG A 432 27.18 -7.45 -16.72
CA ARG A 432 28.00 -6.55 -15.87
C ARG A 432 29.51 -6.74 -16.04
N GLY A 433 29.94 -7.44 -17.09
CA GLY A 433 31.35 -7.79 -17.33
C GLY A 433 32.31 -6.61 -17.28
N ASP A 434 31.93 -5.47 -17.86
CA ASP A 434 32.78 -4.26 -17.86
C ASP A 434 33.03 -3.73 -16.44
N SER A 435 31.98 -3.68 -15.61
CA SER A 435 32.09 -3.25 -14.21
C SER A 435 32.93 -4.22 -13.37
N LEU A 436 32.87 -5.52 -13.66
CA LEU A 436 33.65 -6.53 -12.95
C LEU A 436 35.16 -6.43 -13.21
N ARG A 437 35.57 -5.82 -14.33
CA ARG A 437 36.98 -5.61 -14.66
C ARG A 437 37.67 -4.63 -13.71
N GLU A 438 36.90 -3.74 -13.11
CA GLU A 438 37.36 -2.73 -12.15
C GLU A 438 37.33 -3.24 -10.70
N SER A 439 36.73 -4.42 -10.46
CA SER A 439 36.62 -5.05 -9.15
C SER A 439 37.85 -5.90 -8.84
N GLY A 440 38.33 -5.83 -7.59
CA GLY A 440 39.42 -6.68 -7.09
C GLY A 440 39.05 -8.17 -7.09
N THR A 441 40.00 -9.03 -7.43
CA THR A 441 39.83 -10.49 -7.57
C THR A 441 40.32 -11.27 -6.35
N GLU A 442 40.43 -10.62 -5.18
CA GLU A 442 41.05 -11.18 -3.97
C GLU A 442 40.24 -12.33 -3.35
N CYS A 443 38.93 -12.40 -3.60
CA CYS A 443 38.05 -13.43 -3.05
C CYS A 443 37.97 -14.71 -3.87
N LEU A 444 38.70 -14.82 -4.99
CA LEU A 444 38.60 -15.94 -5.91
C LEU A 444 39.52 -17.10 -5.47
N ASP A 445 38.93 -18.19 -5.01
CA ASP A 445 39.66 -19.45 -4.74
C ASP A 445 39.78 -20.33 -5.99
N GLU A 446 40.62 -21.37 -5.92
CA GLU A 446 40.93 -22.27 -7.05
C GLU A 446 39.66 -22.99 -7.57
N ASP A 447 38.72 -23.33 -6.69
CA ASP A 447 37.47 -24.01 -7.06
C ASP A 447 36.51 -23.07 -7.81
N PHE A 448 36.43 -21.82 -7.40
CA PHE A 448 35.61 -20.82 -8.07
C PHE A 448 36.19 -20.43 -9.43
N ILE A 449 37.52 -20.28 -9.53
CA ILE A 449 38.20 -20.06 -10.82
C ILE A 449 37.91 -21.22 -11.78
N ARG A 450 38.08 -22.47 -11.32
CA ARG A 450 37.75 -23.67 -12.11
C ARG A 450 36.29 -23.64 -12.59
N ALA A 451 35.35 -23.33 -11.69
CA ALA A 451 33.92 -23.28 -12.02
C ALA A 451 33.60 -22.22 -13.09
N LEU A 452 34.19 -21.03 -13.03
CA LEU A 452 33.97 -19.96 -14.02
C LEU A 452 34.60 -20.29 -15.36
N VAL A 453 35.83 -20.81 -15.38
CA VAL A 453 36.53 -21.15 -16.63
C VAL A 453 35.79 -22.25 -17.40
N ASN A 454 35.36 -23.29 -16.69
CA ASN A 454 34.64 -24.42 -17.28
C ASN A 454 33.13 -24.14 -17.41
N GLY A 455 32.66 -22.99 -16.93
CA GLY A 455 31.26 -22.58 -16.96
C GLY A 455 30.75 -22.19 -18.34
N GLY A 456 31.57 -22.16 -19.39
CA GLY A 456 31.11 -21.78 -20.73
C GLY A 456 30.73 -20.30 -20.84
N PHE A 457 31.47 -19.42 -20.16
CA PHE A 457 31.33 -17.97 -20.32
C PHE A 457 32.04 -17.48 -21.58
N ASP A 458 31.60 -16.33 -22.09
CA ASP A 458 32.25 -15.68 -23.21
C ASP A 458 33.69 -15.29 -22.87
N MET A 459 34.58 -15.31 -23.86
CA MET A 459 35.99 -14.98 -23.65
C MET A 459 36.23 -13.55 -23.15
N SER A 460 35.27 -12.63 -23.31
CA SER A 460 35.31 -11.30 -22.69
C SER A 460 35.34 -11.36 -21.17
N ILE A 461 34.55 -12.25 -20.56
CA ILE A 461 34.52 -12.48 -19.11
C ILE A 461 35.75 -13.27 -18.69
N LEU A 462 36.09 -14.33 -19.43
CA LEU A 462 37.24 -15.18 -19.09
C LEU A 462 38.55 -14.39 -19.08
N ARG A 463 38.73 -13.39 -19.97
CA ARG A 463 39.89 -12.49 -19.99
C ARG A 463 40.13 -11.75 -18.68
N ILE A 464 39.09 -11.50 -17.88
CA ILE A 464 39.23 -10.88 -16.56
C ILE A 464 39.94 -11.84 -15.60
N LEU A 465 39.69 -13.15 -15.74
CA LEU A 465 40.21 -14.20 -14.88
C LEU A 465 41.52 -14.80 -15.38
N LEU A 466 41.81 -14.73 -16.69
CA LEU A 466 43.00 -15.33 -17.33
C LEU A 466 44.33 -15.09 -16.59
N PRO A 467 44.61 -13.93 -15.97
CA PRO A 467 45.84 -13.74 -15.20
C PRO A 467 46.00 -14.70 -14.00
N LEU A 468 44.90 -15.25 -13.49
CA LEU A 468 44.84 -16.16 -12.34
C LEU A 468 44.70 -17.64 -12.75
N VAL A 469 44.41 -17.91 -14.03
CA VAL A 469 44.13 -19.27 -14.52
C VAL A 469 45.43 -20.06 -14.67
N ARG A 470 45.38 -21.32 -14.27
CA ARG A 470 46.42 -22.36 -14.45
C ARG A 470 45.81 -23.52 -15.22
N GLU A 471 46.65 -24.39 -15.78
CA GLU A 471 46.16 -25.56 -16.53
C GLU A 471 45.22 -26.43 -15.68
N GLU A 472 45.53 -26.61 -14.39
CA GLU A 472 44.72 -27.39 -13.42
C GLU A 472 43.30 -26.84 -13.16
N HIS A 473 43.01 -25.63 -13.61
CA HIS A 473 41.68 -25.03 -13.56
C HIS A 473 40.82 -25.35 -14.79
N ILE A 474 41.40 -25.92 -15.85
CA ILE A 474 40.72 -26.14 -17.13
C ILE A 474 40.37 -27.62 -17.27
N ASP A 475 39.09 -27.92 -17.36
CA ASP A 475 38.65 -29.29 -17.59
C ASP A 475 38.87 -29.68 -19.05
N ALA A 476 39.38 -30.89 -19.28
CA ALA A 476 39.74 -31.36 -20.63
C ALA A 476 38.56 -31.34 -21.63
N ASN A 477 37.32 -31.46 -21.15
CA ASN A 477 36.12 -31.39 -21.99
C ASN A 477 35.75 -29.96 -22.43
N THR A 478 36.30 -28.93 -21.78
CA THR A 478 36.08 -27.52 -22.13
C THR A 478 37.00 -27.09 -23.27
N VAL A 479 38.14 -27.74 -23.43
CA VAL A 479 39.15 -27.33 -24.43
C VAL A 479 38.70 -27.71 -25.83
N THR A 480 38.25 -26.69 -26.58
CA THR A 480 37.98 -26.77 -28.01
C THR A 480 39.10 -26.12 -28.82
N LYS A 481 39.09 -26.30 -30.15
CA LYS A 481 40.03 -25.61 -31.06
C LYS A 481 39.98 -24.10 -30.90
N ASP A 482 38.77 -23.55 -30.87
CA ASP A 482 38.53 -22.12 -30.73
C ASP A 482 38.92 -21.60 -29.34
N PHE A 483 38.63 -22.37 -28.29
CA PHE A 483 39.01 -22.02 -26.92
C PHE A 483 40.53 -21.97 -26.76
N LEU A 484 41.23 -23.01 -27.24
CA LEU A 484 42.69 -23.07 -27.20
C LEU A 484 43.31 -21.89 -27.96
N GLU A 485 42.84 -21.62 -29.18
CA GLU A 485 43.30 -20.47 -29.96
C GLU A 485 43.08 -19.16 -29.21
N GLN A 486 41.88 -18.93 -28.67
CA GLN A 486 41.56 -17.68 -27.98
C GLN A 486 42.41 -17.47 -26.73
N ILE A 487 42.76 -18.53 -25.97
CA ILE A 487 43.65 -18.41 -24.81
C ILE A 487 45.10 -18.15 -25.22
N ILE A 488 45.61 -18.85 -26.23
CA ILE A 488 46.99 -18.69 -26.71
C ILE A 488 47.25 -17.24 -27.15
N PHE A 489 46.28 -16.61 -27.80
CA PHE A 489 46.40 -15.23 -28.30
C PHE A 489 45.85 -14.16 -27.34
N ALA A 490 45.29 -14.52 -26.18
CA ALA A 490 44.83 -13.53 -25.21
C ALA A 490 46.01 -12.91 -24.47
N SER A 491 46.18 -11.59 -24.54
CA SER A 491 47.29 -10.87 -23.89
C SER A 491 47.40 -11.10 -22.39
N GLU A 492 46.27 -11.36 -21.74
CA GLU A 492 46.09 -11.54 -20.31
C GLU A 492 46.53 -12.92 -19.81
N SER A 493 46.65 -13.93 -20.69
CA SER A 493 47.09 -15.28 -20.30
C SER A 493 48.61 -15.34 -20.07
N SER A 494 49.01 -16.10 -19.05
CA SER A 494 50.43 -16.25 -18.71
C SER A 494 51.17 -17.12 -19.74
N PRO A 495 52.47 -16.89 -20.01
CA PRO A 495 53.26 -17.74 -20.89
C PRO A 495 53.29 -19.22 -20.43
N ALA A 496 53.28 -19.45 -19.12
CA ALA A 496 53.22 -20.79 -18.54
C ALA A 496 51.93 -21.52 -18.95
N LEU A 497 50.78 -20.88 -18.72
CA LEU A 497 49.46 -21.43 -19.11
C LEU A 497 49.39 -21.74 -20.61
N ARG A 498 49.83 -20.80 -21.45
CA ARG A 498 49.83 -21.00 -22.92
C ARG A 498 50.70 -22.19 -23.32
N GLY A 499 51.87 -22.35 -22.69
CA GLY A 499 52.79 -23.44 -22.96
C GLY A 499 52.22 -24.79 -22.54
N GLU A 500 51.68 -24.90 -21.33
CA GLU A 500 51.05 -26.13 -20.81
C GLU A 500 49.87 -26.57 -21.68
N LEU A 501 48.96 -25.65 -22.02
CA LEU A 501 47.82 -25.96 -22.88
C LEU A 501 48.22 -26.35 -24.30
N LEU A 502 49.24 -25.70 -24.88
CA LEU A 502 49.75 -26.09 -26.19
C LEU A 502 50.36 -27.50 -26.16
N GLN A 503 51.10 -27.84 -25.10
CA GLN A 503 51.70 -29.18 -24.95
C GLN A 503 50.66 -30.27 -24.84
N GLN A 504 49.59 -30.03 -24.07
CA GLN A 504 48.57 -31.04 -23.78
C GLN A 504 47.52 -31.17 -24.89
N TYR A 505 47.10 -30.05 -25.47
CA TYR A 505 45.95 -30.01 -26.40
C TYR A 505 46.33 -29.62 -27.82
N GLY A 506 47.53 -29.08 -28.05
CA GLY A 506 47.95 -28.54 -29.35
C GLY A 506 47.88 -29.55 -30.49
N ILE A 507 48.22 -30.83 -30.26
CA ILE A 507 48.20 -31.86 -31.32
C ILE A 507 46.76 -32.12 -31.80
N GLY A 508 45.80 -32.27 -30.88
CA GLY A 508 44.40 -32.57 -31.21
C GLY A 508 43.61 -31.34 -31.65
N HIS A 509 43.97 -30.16 -31.14
CA HIS A 509 43.23 -28.93 -31.31
C HIS A 509 43.94 -27.86 -32.15
N MET A 510 44.98 -28.23 -32.91
CA MET A 510 45.72 -27.32 -33.79
C MET A 510 44.77 -26.56 -34.74
N THR A 511 45.03 -25.26 -34.88
CA THR A 511 44.39 -24.37 -35.85
C THR A 511 45.43 -23.77 -36.79
N GLU A 512 45.00 -23.32 -37.96
CA GLU A 512 45.86 -22.64 -38.94
C GLU A 512 46.54 -21.41 -38.32
N ARG A 513 45.81 -20.62 -37.52
CA ARG A 513 46.35 -19.42 -36.89
C ARG A 513 47.42 -19.75 -35.85
N ILE A 514 47.19 -20.77 -35.01
CA ILE A 514 48.22 -21.24 -34.07
C ILE A 514 49.44 -21.67 -34.87
N ALA A 515 49.27 -22.56 -35.86
CA ALA A 515 50.36 -23.11 -36.67
C ALA A 515 51.24 -22.00 -37.29
N LYS A 516 50.62 -20.99 -37.90
CA LYS A 516 51.33 -19.85 -38.53
C LYS A 516 52.10 -18.97 -37.56
N ASN A 517 51.74 -18.97 -36.27
CA ASN A 517 52.34 -18.12 -35.24
C ASN A 517 53.14 -18.90 -34.19
N LEU A 518 53.27 -20.23 -34.29
CA LEU A 518 53.94 -21.03 -33.26
C LEU A 518 55.34 -20.52 -32.92
N TYR A 519 56.11 -20.13 -33.93
CA TYR A 519 57.46 -19.59 -33.72
C TYR A 519 57.45 -18.21 -33.05
N SER A 520 56.54 -17.32 -33.44
CA SER A 520 56.46 -15.97 -32.87
C SER A 520 55.96 -15.96 -31.43
N LEU A 521 55.18 -16.98 -31.04
CA LEU A 521 54.63 -17.12 -29.70
C LEU A 521 55.67 -17.53 -28.63
N GLN A 522 56.86 -17.99 -29.04
CA GLN A 522 57.96 -18.42 -28.15
C GLN A 522 57.53 -19.45 -27.07
N LEU A 523 56.60 -20.32 -27.43
CA LEU A 523 56.10 -21.37 -26.54
C LEU A 523 56.97 -22.64 -26.64
N PRO A 524 56.96 -23.52 -25.61
CA PRO A 524 57.67 -24.79 -25.67
C PRO A 524 57.21 -25.62 -26.88
N MET A 525 58.17 -26.08 -27.69
CA MET A 525 57.94 -26.83 -28.92
C MET A 525 58.43 -28.28 -28.80
N THR A 526 57.62 -29.22 -29.28
CA THR A 526 57.98 -30.64 -29.44
C THR A 526 57.85 -31.06 -30.90
N LYS A 527 58.45 -32.20 -31.26
CA LYS A 527 58.36 -32.75 -32.63
C LYS A 527 56.92 -33.01 -33.03
N GLU A 528 56.11 -33.50 -32.10
CA GLU A 528 54.71 -33.82 -32.33
C GLU A 528 53.88 -32.56 -32.63
N ILE A 529 54.09 -31.47 -31.89
CA ILE A 529 53.43 -30.18 -32.13
C ILE A 529 53.90 -29.58 -33.47
N PHE A 530 55.19 -29.68 -33.77
CA PHE A 530 55.75 -29.24 -35.05
C PHE A 530 55.04 -29.93 -36.23
N PHE A 531 54.94 -31.27 -36.21
CA PHE A 531 54.26 -32.00 -37.28
C PHE A 531 52.74 -31.80 -37.27
N ALA A 532 52.13 -31.53 -36.12
CA ALA A 532 50.72 -31.16 -36.07
C ALA A 532 50.47 -29.83 -36.81
N ALA A 533 51.35 -28.85 -36.61
CA ALA A 533 51.29 -27.55 -37.28
C ALA A 533 51.61 -27.64 -38.78
N TRP A 534 52.58 -28.47 -39.15
CA TRP A 534 53.04 -28.69 -40.53
C TRP A 534 51.90 -28.92 -41.53
N ASN A 535 50.86 -29.62 -41.10
CA ASN A 535 49.69 -29.95 -41.92
C ASN A 535 48.80 -28.74 -42.26
N TYR A 536 48.98 -27.61 -41.60
CA TYR A 536 48.20 -26.38 -41.79
C TYR A 536 48.96 -25.28 -42.55
N LEU A 537 50.24 -25.52 -42.87
CA LEU A 537 51.13 -24.51 -43.43
C LEU A 537 51.30 -24.67 -44.95
N SER A 538 51.38 -23.55 -45.64
CA SER A 538 51.80 -23.50 -47.06
C SER A 538 53.30 -23.76 -47.22
N HIS A 539 53.75 -23.98 -48.46
CA HIS A 539 55.15 -24.27 -48.77
C HIS A 539 56.14 -23.27 -48.14
N SER A 540 55.90 -21.96 -48.26
CA SER A 540 56.77 -20.95 -47.67
C SER A 540 56.74 -20.95 -46.14
N GLU A 541 55.55 -21.10 -45.55
CA GLU A 541 55.40 -21.13 -44.08
C GLU A 541 56.03 -22.38 -43.46
N ARG A 542 56.03 -23.52 -44.19
CA ARG A 542 56.73 -24.74 -43.81
C ARG A 542 58.24 -24.54 -43.72
N LEU A 543 58.83 -23.83 -44.68
CA LEU A 543 60.26 -23.49 -44.64
C LEU A 543 60.60 -22.64 -43.42
N ASP A 544 59.78 -21.63 -43.14
CA ASP A 544 59.96 -20.75 -41.99
C ASP A 544 59.87 -21.53 -40.66
N LEU A 545 58.84 -22.39 -40.51
CA LEU A 545 58.69 -23.24 -39.33
C LEU A 545 59.84 -24.25 -39.20
N MET A 546 60.28 -24.86 -40.31
CA MET A 546 61.39 -25.81 -40.34
C MET A 546 62.71 -25.17 -39.93
N ALA A 547 63.01 -23.97 -40.43
CA ALA A 547 64.19 -23.22 -40.04
C ALA A 547 64.14 -22.78 -38.56
N ALA A 548 62.96 -22.34 -38.11
CA ALA A 548 62.70 -21.96 -36.72
C ALA A 548 62.88 -23.11 -35.73
N CYS A 549 62.46 -24.32 -36.10
CA CYS A 549 62.49 -25.52 -35.26
C CYS A 549 63.62 -26.49 -35.65
N ALA A 550 64.60 -26.05 -36.44
CA ALA A 550 65.63 -26.90 -37.05
C ALA A 550 66.42 -27.72 -36.00
N ASP A 551 66.66 -27.13 -34.82
CA ASP A 551 67.37 -27.77 -33.71
C ASP A 551 66.62 -28.97 -33.11
N LEU A 552 65.28 -29.00 -33.25
CA LEU A 552 64.44 -30.12 -32.79
C LEU A 552 64.45 -31.29 -33.77
N LEU A 553 64.78 -31.05 -35.04
CA LEU A 553 64.65 -32.03 -36.12
C LEU A 553 65.96 -32.82 -36.31
N GLY A 554 65.83 -34.14 -36.48
CA GLY A 554 66.89 -35.06 -36.88
C GLY A 554 66.78 -35.46 -38.35
N SER A 555 67.68 -36.34 -38.81
CA SER A 555 67.75 -36.76 -40.21
C SER A 555 66.43 -37.32 -40.75
N GLU A 556 65.80 -38.22 -40.01
CA GLU A 556 64.52 -38.85 -40.40
C GLU A 556 63.36 -37.83 -40.45
N ASP A 557 63.39 -36.84 -39.55
CA ASP A 557 62.36 -35.80 -39.50
C ASP A 557 62.47 -34.87 -40.72
N PHE A 558 63.70 -34.49 -41.12
CA PHE A 558 63.95 -33.69 -42.31
C PHE A 558 63.58 -34.44 -43.60
N GLU A 559 63.89 -35.73 -43.69
CA GLU A 559 63.49 -36.57 -44.82
C GLU A 559 61.96 -36.56 -44.99
N ARG A 560 61.23 -36.76 -43.88
CA ARG A 560 59.76 -36.67 -43.86
C ARG A 560 59.24 -35.29 -44.26
N CYS A 561 59.90 -34.21 -43.81
CA CYS A 561 59.54 -32.85 -44.21
C CYS A 561 59.72 -32.67 -45.72
N PHE A 562 60.86 -33.05 -46.28
CA PHE A 562 61.16 -32.88 -47.71
C PHE A 562 60.25 -33.72 -48.61
N ASP A 563 59.87 -34.93 -48.18
CA ASP A 563 58.93 -35.79 -48.92
C ASP A 563 57.56 -35.13 -49.09
N ASP A 564 57.12 -34.37 -48.08
CA ASP A 564 55.87 -33.61 -48.09
C ASP A 564 56.02 -32.19 -48.71
N MET A 565 57.16 -31.86 -49.31
CA MET A 565 57.40 -30.57 -49.99
C MET A 565 57.49 -30.74 -51.51
N ASP A 566 57.18 -29.65 -52.22
CA ASP A 566 57.37 -29.56 -53.68
C ASP A 566 58.85 -29.34 -54.05
N GLU A 567 59.18 -29.55 -55.33
CA GLU A 567 60.47 -29.13 -55.89
C GLU A 567 60.70 -27.61 -55.66
N PRO A 568 61.93 -27.18 -55.34
CA PRO A 568 63.17 -27.95 -55.37
C PRO A 568 63.52 -28.67 -54.05
N HIS A 569 62.71 -28.53 -52.99
CA HIS A 569 63.02 -29.13 -51.69
C HIS A 569 62.74 -30.64 -51.64
N HIS A 570 61.83 -31.14 -52.48
CA HIS A 570 61.59 -32.58 -52.64
C HIS A 570 62.86 -33.36 -53.04
N ASP A 571 63.78 -32.74 -53.80
CA ASP A 571 65.00 -33.39 -54.28
C ASP A 571 65.94 -33.82 -53.12
N PHE A 572 65.77 -33.28 -51.90
CA PHE A 572 66.52 -33.70 -50.72
C PHE A 572 66.14 -35.10 -50.21
N VAL A 573 65.03 -35.68 -50.67
CA VAL A 573 64.57 -37.03 -50.29
C VAL A 573 65.45 -38.10 -50.93
N ASP A 574 65.95 -37.90 -52.15
CA ASP A 574 66.83 -38.87 -52.79
C ASP A 574 68.19 -38.90 -52.09
N ARG A 575 68.37 -39.87 -51.20
CA ARG A 575 69.63 -40.07 -50.46
C ARG A 575 70.73 -40.74 -51.31
N THR A 576 70.73 -40.57 -52.64
CA THR A 576 71.89 -40.85 -53.49
C THR A 576 72.81 -39.63 -53.57
N LYS A 577 74.10 -39.83 -53.86
CA LYS A 577 75.09 -38.73 -53.91
C LYS A 577 74.80 -37.81 -55.10
N HIS A 578 74.12 -36.70 -54.86
CA HIS A 578 73.76 -35.71 -55.88
C HIS A 578 73.76 -34.27 -55.32
N LYS A 579 73.42 -33.29 -56.16
CA LYS A 579 73.35 -31.87 -55.81
C LYS A 579 71.91 -31.39 -55.87
N VAL A 580 71.41 -30.77 -54.80
CA VAL A 580 70.12 -30.06 -54.77
C VAL A 580 70.37 -28.55 -54.84
N ARG A 581 69.57 -27.83 -55.62
CA ARG A 581 69.69 -26.37 -55.79
C ARG A 581 68.44 -25.68 -55.27
N ILE A 582 68.58 -24.83 -54.27
CA ILE A 582 67.49 -24.05 -53.69
C ILE A 582 67.80 -22.55 -53.77
N SER A 583 66.76 -21.71 -53.72
CA SER A 583 66.93 -20.26 -53.73
C SER A 583 67.75 -19.80 -52.51
N LYS A 584 68.68 -18.87 -52.71
CA LYS A 584 69.50 -18.33 -51.63
C LYS A 584 68.67 -17.38 -50.75
N THR A 585 68.30 -17.85 -49.57
CA THR A 585 67.57 -17.08 -48.54
C THR A 585 68.14 -17.41 -47.17
N ASP A 586 68.04 -16.47 -46.21
CA ASP A 586 68.48 -16.69 -44.83
C ASP A 586 67.85 -17.95 -44.20
N VAL A 587 66.61 -18.28 -44.59
CA VAL A 587 65.85 -19.46 -44.14
C VAL A 587 66.50 -20.74 -44.68
N ASN A 588 66.76 -20.79 -45.99
CA ASN A 588 67.38 -21.95 -46.63
C ASN A 588 68.84 -22.14 -46.19
N GLU A 589 69.58 -21.07 -45.92
CA GLU A 589 70.94 -21.15 -45.37
C GLU A 589 70.94 -21.76 -43.96
N LYS A 590 69.99 -21.36 -43.09
CA LYS A 590 69.83 -21.97 -41.76
C LYS A 590 69.49 -23.45 -41.85
N ILE A 591 68.56 -23.83 -42.74
CA ILE A 591 68.21 -25.23 -42.97
C ILE A 591 69.45 -25.99 -43.47
N ALA A 592 70.15 -25.51 -44.50
CA ALA A 592 71.35 -26.15 -45.03
C ALA A 592 72.46 -26.31 -43.99
N GLN A 593 72.65 -25.29 -43.13
CA GLN A 593 73.60 -25.37 -42.03
C GLN A 593 73.20 -26.47 -41.04
N ARG A 594 71.93 -26.53 -40.63
CA ARG A 594 71.45 -27.62 -39.77
C ARG A 594 71.60 -29.00 -40.42
N LEU A 595 71.25 -29.13 -41.70
CA LEU A 595 71.42 -30.37 -42.46
C LEU A 595 72.88 -30.83 -42.49
N LYS A 596 73.83 -29.90 -42.54
CA LYS A 596 75.25 -30.21 -42.45
C LYS A 596 75.63 -30.65 -41.04
N ASP A 597 75.11 -29.99 -40.00
CA ASP A 597 75.41 -30.30 -38.59
C ASP A 597 74.92 -31.70 -38.18
N ILE A 598 73.81 -32.16 -38.76
CA ILE A 598 73.27 -33.51 -38.56
C ILE A 598 73.75 -34.54 -39.59
N ASP A 599 74.74 -34.19 -40.43
CA ASP A 599 75.34 -35.07 -41.43
C ASP A 599 74.34 -35.56 -42.53
N TYR A 600 73.26 -34.80 -42.75
CA TYR A 600 72.30 -34.99 -43.85
C TYR A 600 72.93 -34.57 -45.19
N ILE A 601 73.71 -33.50 -45.22
CA ILE A 601 74.50 -33.05 -46.38
C ILE A 601 75.98 -32.99 -46.03
N THR A 602 76.84 -33.19 -47.03
CA THR A 602 78.31 -33.14 -46.83
C THR A 602 78.86 -31.71 -46.80
N SER A 603 78.24 -30.80 -47.56
CA SER A 603 78.58 -29.38 -47.64
C SER A 603 77.47 -28.61 -48.37
N PHE A 604 77.54 -27.27 -48.36
CA PHE A 604 76.73 -26.39 -49.20
C PHE A 604 77.56 -25.14 -49.58
N ALA A 605 77.26 -24.51 -50.72
CA ALA A 605 77.96 -23.34 -51.25
C ALA A 605 77.11 -22.58 -52.27
N ASP A 606 77.49 -21.33 -52.54
CA ASP A 606 76.86 -20.49 -53.54
C ASP A 606 77.35 -20.86 -54.96
N GLU A 607 76.44 -21.16 -55.89
CA GLU A 607 76.72 -21.28 -57.33
C GLU A 607 75.81 -20.32 -58.14
N PRO A 608 76.24 -19.82 -59.31
CA PRO A 608 75.38 -19.01 -60.19
C PRO A 608 74.24 -19.86 -60.78
N ASN A 609 73.02 -19.30 -60.85
CA ASN A 609 71.84 -19.99 -61.38
C ASN A 609 72.00 -20.31 -62.88
N PRO A 610 71.99 -21.58 -63.32
CA PRO A 610 72.18 -21.93 -64.73
C PRO A 610 70.99 -21.58 -65.64
N ALA A 611 69.85 -21.13 -65.10
CA ALA A 611 68.62 -20.85 -65.86
C ALA A 611 68.52 -19.42 -66.45
N THR A 612 69.33 -18.46 -66.00
CA THR A 612 69.32 -17.08 -66.52
C THR A 612 70.25 -16.94 -67.74
N LYS A 613 69.76 -17.36 -68.91
CA LYS A 613 70.33 -16.94 -70.21
C LYS A 613 69.65 -15.65 -70.69
N ASP A 614 69.75 -14.56 -69.93
CA ASP A 614 69.64 -13.20 -70.47
C ASP A 614 70.10 -12.17 -69.44
N ASP A 615 70.84 -11.16 -69.89
CA ASP A 615 71.53 -10.16 -69.08
C ASP A 615 70.55 -9.27 -68.29
N SER A 616 70.27 -9.60 -67.03
CA SER A 616 70.22 -8.64 -65.90
C SER A 616 69.95 -9.38 -64.59
N ILE A 617 70.92 -9.31 -63.67
CA ILE A 617 70.97 -9.90 -62.32
C ILE A 617 71.32 -11.41 -62.33
N GLU A 618 72.57 -11.75 -62.01
CA GLU A 618 73.00 -13.12 -61.67
C GLU A 618 72.31 -13.54 -60.36
N GLU A 619 71.19 -14.25 -60.46
CA GLU A 619 70.58 -14.89 -59.30
C GLU A 619 71.53 -15.99 -58.80
N THR A 620 72.02 -15.86 -57.57
CA THR A 620 72.86 -16.88 -56.92
C THR A 620 71.97 -17.91 -56.23
N VAL A 621 72.23 -19.19 -56.43
CA VAL A 621 71.50 -20.31 -55.81
C VAL A 621 72.37 -21.02 -54.78
N LEU A 622 71.73 -21.54 -53.74
CA LEU A 622 72.39 -22.34 -52.71
C LEU A 622 72.43 -23.80 -53.17
N VAL A 623 73.63 -24.34 -53.35
CA VAL A 623 73.83 -25.72 -53.80
C VAL A 623 74.23 -26.59 -52.62
N CYS A 624 73.43 -27.61 -52.35
CA CYS A 624 73.62 -28.54 -51.23
C CYS A 624 74.04 -29.92 -51.76
N TRP A 625 75.11 -30.49 -51.21
CA TRP A 625 75.61 -31.83 -51.59
C TRP A 625 75.03 -32.91 -50.68
N VAL A 626 73.98 -33.58 -51.14
CA VAL A 626 73.27 -34.62 -50.38
C VAL A 626 74.20 -35.81 -50.14
N LYS A 627 74.23 -36.27 -48.88
CA LYS A 627 75.06 -37.39 -48.46
C LYS A 627 74.37 -38.70 -48.84
N ALA A 628 75.12 -39.62 -49.46
CA ALA A 628 74.61 -40.95 -49.74
C ALA A 628 74.43 -41.77 -48.46
N ILE A 629 73.27 -42.40 -48.28
CA ILE A 629 73.05 -43.46 -47.28
C ILE A 629 73.21 -44.80 -48.01
N SER A 630 74.04 -45.69 -47.46
CA SER A 630 74.36 -47.01 -48.04
C SER A 630 73.32 -48.07 -47.72
#